data_AF-A0A066TY07-F1
#
_entry.id   AF-A0A066TY07-F1
#
_cell.length_a   1.000
_cell.length_b   1.000
_cell.length_c   1.000
_cell.angle_alpha   90.00
_cell.angle_beta   90.00
_cell.angle_gamma   90.00
#
_symmetry.space_group_name_H-M   'P 1'
#
loop_
_entity.id
_entity.type
_entity.pdbx_description
1 polymer ?
#
loop_
_entity_poly.entity_id
_entity_poly.type
_entity_poly.pdbx_seq_one_letter_code
_entity_poly.pdbx_strand_id
1 'polypeptide(L)'
;MNISEDELEQRLRALFADERLDLPPPPEAGTVIVAGARRRRRRRHAVQAVAGVAAAVVAVAGGLTMIRLHTEDGTAVMSADGTGTSVKPPENLTPGRPPEPSTPGPTGTQSIQASVPPETSPSHRPPSSPPPPSTLPDVITGPLLAADGFGKLKLGMSEADIAQTVTLSDAQAGAGCTVYKAQGSALPVPANIVVSKASGLVAVTPDVVAHTAEGIGAGATKDQILAAYPAAKEESGSVVAPAGAAAEYRFRLDETGVVQTSLASVTQDCAG
;
A
#
# COMPACT_ATOMS: atom_id res chain seq x y z
N MET A 1 -27.85 -36.48 -29.51
CA MET A 1 -29.21 -35.96 -29.77
C MET A 1 -29.05 -34.45 -29.92
N ASN A 2 -29.34 -33.90 -31.10
CA ASN A 2 -29.33 -32.45 -31.33
C ASN A 2 -30.68 -31.90 -30.91
N ILE A 3 -30.71 -31.08 -29.86
CA ILE A 3 -31.88 -30.26 -29.49
C ILE A 3 -31.97 -29.13 -30.53
N SER A 4 -33.17 -28.89 -31.07
CA SER A 4 -33.43 -27.75 -31.95
C SER A 4 -33.43 -26.45 -31.15
N GLU A 5 -33.05 -25.33 -31.79
CA GLU A 5 -32.99 -24.03 -31.15
C GLU A 5 -34.35 -23.60 -30.56
N ASP A 6 -35.44 -23.93 -31.26
CA ASP A 6 -36.81 -23.66 -30.78
C ASP A 6 -37.12 -24.41 -29.47
N GLU A 7 -36.70 -25.66 -29.35
CA GLU A 7 -36.92 -26.46 -28.13
C GLU A 7 -36.08 -25.90 -26.97
N LEU A 8 -34.87 -25.41 -27.26
CA LEU A 8 -34.01 -24.75 -26.27
C LEU A 8 -34.63 -23.44 -25.78
N GLU A 9 -35.11 -22.59 -26.69
CA GLU A 9 -35.78 -21.34 -26.33
C GLU A 9 -37.04 -21.58 -25.49
N GLN A 10 -37.84 -22.60 -25.84
CA GLN A 10 -39.02 -22.97 -25.08
C GLN A 10 -38.63 -23.43 -23.66
N ARG A 11 -37.57 -24.24 -23.53
CA ARG A 11 -37.04 -24.69 -22.23
C ARG A 11 -36.49 -23.55 -21.40
N LEU A 12 -35.77 -22.61 -22.00
CA LEU A 12 -35.24 -21.44 -21.32
C LEU A 12 -36.38 -20.55 -20.84
N ARG A 13 -37.37 -20.27 -21.69
CA ARG A 13 -38.54 -19.47 -21.31
C ARG A 13 -39.34 -20.12 -20.19
N ALA A 14 -39.42 -21.45 -20.16
CA ALA A 14 -40.04 -22.21 -19.07
C ALA A 14 -39.20 -22.15 -17.77
N LEU A 15 -37.87 -22.22 -17.86
CA LEU A 15 -36.98 -22.11 -16.70
C LEU A 15 -37.03 -20.70 -16.09
N PHE A 16 -37.01 -19.65 -16.91
CA PHE A 16 -37.08 -18.26 -16.45
C PHE A 16 -38.48 -17.83 -15.97
N ALA A 17 -39.52 -18.62 -16.26
CA ALA A 17 -40.86 -18.41 -15.71
C ALA A 17 -41.06 -19.11 -14.34
N ASP A 18 -40.03 -19.79 -13.81
CA ASP A 18 -40.07 -20.38 -12.47
C ASP A 18 -39.90 -19.29 -11.41
N GLU A 19 -40.97 -19.03 -10.65
CA GLU A 19 -40.98 -18.08 -9.51
C GLU A 19 -39.92 -18.40 -8.45
N ARG A 20 -39.31 -19.59 -8.46
CA ARG A 20 -38.19 -19.94 -7.56
C ARG A 20 -36.87 -19.29 -7.96
N LEU A 21 -36.74 -18.80 -9.19
CA LEU A 21 -35.58 -18.03 -9.66
C LEU A 21 -35.77 -16.52 -9.47
N ASP A 22 -36.98 -16.08 -9.09
CA ASP A 22 -37.21 -14.70 -8.68
C ASP A 22 -36.55 -14.46 -7.32
N LEU A 23 -35.30 -14.00 -7.39
CA LEU A 23 -34.57 -13.47 -6.24
C LEU A 23 -35.03 -12.02 -6.03
N PRO A 24 -35.89 -11.73 -5.03
CA PRO A 24 -36.26 -10.36 -4.75
C PRO A 24 -34.99 -9.59 -4.40
N PRO A 25 -34.79 -8.38 -4.95
CA PRO A 25 -33.66 -7.57 -4.58
C PRO A 25 -33.71 -7.34 -3.06
N PRO A 26 -32.57 -7.46 -2.35
CA PRO A 26 -32.53 -7.18 -0.93
C PRO A 26 -33.05 -5.74 -0.71
N PRO A 27 -33.74 -5.47 0.41
CA PRO A 27 -34.38 -4.16 0.67
C PRO A 27 -33.39 -2.98 0.64
N GLU A 28 -32.09 -3.26 0.76
CA GLU A 28 -31.00 -2.28 0.72
C GLU A 28 -30.32 -2.16 -0.66
N ALA A 29 -30.77 -2.89 -1.69
CA ALA A 29 -30.16 -2.83 -3.02
C ALA A 29 -30.16 -1.40 -3.58
N GLY A 30 -31.26 -0.66 -3.37
CA GLY A 30 -31.38 0.73 -3.80
C GLY A 30 -30.38 1.66 -3.11
N THR A 31 -30.18 1.50 -1.80
CA THR A 31 -29.25 2.33 -1.03
C THR A 31 -27.79 1.99 -1.36
N VAL A 32 -27.47 0.71 -1.56
CA VAL A 32 -26.13 0.25 -1.99
C VAL A 32 -25.79 0.77 -3.39
N ILE A 33 -26.72 0.72 -4.34
CA ILE A 33 -26.52 1.24 -5.70
C ILE A 33 -26.32 2.77 -5.66
N VAL A 34 -27.13 3.49 -4.89
CA VAL A 34 -27.00 4.95 -4.75
C VAL A 34 -25.71 5.34 -4.04
N ALA A 35 -25.30 4.58 -3.01
CA ALA A 35 -24.02 4.79 -2.32
C ALA A 35 -22.83 4.55 -3.26
N GLY A 36 -22.86 3.47 -4.06
CA GLY A 36 -21.86 3.18 -5.09
C GLY A 36 -21.80 4.27 -6.17
N ALA A 37 -22.96 4.72 -6.66
CA ALA A 37 -23.05 5.81 -7.63
C ALA A 37 -22.54 7.16 -7.07
N ARG A 38 -22.85 7.47 -5.80
CA ARG A 38 -22.40 8.68 -5.11
C ARG A 38 -20.88 8.67 -4.89
N ARG A 39 -20.29 7.51 -4.58
CA ARG A 39 -18.82 7.32 -4.47
C ARG A 39 -18.12 7.62 -5.80
N ARG A 40 -18.66 7.12 -6.91
CA ARG A 40 -18.12 7.36 -8.27
C ARG A 40 -18.20 8.83 -8.68
N ARG A 41 -19.29 9.53 -8.34
CA ARG A 41 -19.47 10.96 -8.64
C ARG A 41 -18.53 11.84 -7.83
N ARG A 42 -18.31 11.53 -6.54
CA ARG A 42 -17.31 12.24 -5.70
C ARG A 42 -15.89 12.09 -6.26
N ARG A 43 -15.51 10.89 -6.72
CA ARG A 43 -14.20 10.68 -7.37
C ARG A 43 -14.03 11.51 -8.64
N ARG A 44 -15.09 11.74 -9.42
CA ARG A 44 -15.03 12.60 -10.62
C ARG A 44 -14.84 14.08 -10.29
N HIS A 45 -15.39 14.57 -9.17
CA HIS A 45 -15.18 15.96 -8.74
C HIS A 45 -13.77 16.20 -8.15
N ALA A 46 -13.10 15.16 -7.62
CA ALA A 46 -11.73 15.28 -7.13
C ALA A 46 -10.67 15.36 -8.25
N VAL A 47 -11.01 14.96 -9.49
CA VAL A 47 -10.09 14.98 -10.64
C VAL A 47 -10.01 16.36 -11.31
N GLN A 48 -10.87 17.32 -10.96
CA GLN A 48 -10.84 18.67 -11.55
C GLN A 48 -10.10 19.73 -10.72
N ALA A 49 -9.48 19.37 -9.59
CA ALA A 49 -8.85 20.33 -8.67
C ALA A 49 -7.30 20.38 -8.75
N VAL A 50 -6.65 19.68 -9.69
CA VAL A 50 -5.18 19.71 -9.87
C VAL A 50 -4.80 20.02 -11.32
N ALA A 51 -5.41 21.06 -11.89
CA ALA A 51 -4.97 21.66 -13.15
C ALA A 51 -4.85 23.17 -12.95
N GLY A 52 -3.90 23.58 -12.12
CA GLY A 52 -3.61 24.98 -11.85
C GLY A 52 -2.15 25.16 -11.51
N VAL A 53 -1.46 25.92 -12.35
CA VAL A 53 -0.06 26.37 -12.29
C VAL A 53 0.95 25.44 -13.00
N ALA A 54 1.07 25.64 -14.31
CA ALA A 54 2.29 25.38 -15.08
C ALA A 54 2.84 26.72 -15.61
N ALA A 55 4.17 26.76 -15.84
CA ALA A 55 5.02 27.82 -16.41
C ALA A 55 5.61 28.82 -15.39
N ALA A 56 6.90 29.18 -15.35
CA ALA A 56 8.14 28.85 -16.06
C ALA A 56 9.30 29.28 -15.11
N VAL A 57 10.56 28.82 -15.19
CA VAL A 57 11.59 29.23 -16.16
C VAL A 57 12.79 28.27 -16.09
N VAL A 58 13.27 27.93 -17.28
CA VAL A 58 14.47 27.17 -17.64
C VAL A 58 15.67 28.11 -17.81
N ALA A 59 16.87 27.53 -17.63
CA ALA A 59 18.20 27.89 -18.20
C ALA A 59 19.17 28.57 -17.21
N VAL A 60 20.47 28.25 -17.13
CA VAL A 60 21.43 27.73 -18.14
C VAL A 60 22.60 27.01 -17.44
N ALA A 61 23.06 25.88 -18.00
CA ALA A 61 24.46 25.49 -18.29
C ALA A 61 24.46 23.99 -18.63
N GLY A 62 24.96 23.45 -19.74
CA GLY A 62 25.75 23.90 -20.88
C GLY A 62 26.34 22.62 -21.49
N GLY A 63 26.35 22.46 -22.81
CA GLY A 63 27.02 21.31 -23.43
C GLY A 63 26.46 20.90 -24.79
N LEU A 64 27.24 21.17 -25.84
CA LEU A 64 26.99 20.77 -27.23
C LEU A 64 26.79 19.26 -27.40
N THR A 65 25.75 18.87 -28.15
CA THR A 65 25.84 17.79 -29.15
C THR A 65 24.97 18.13 -30.37
N MET A 66 25.58 18.09 -31.55
CA MET A 66 24.88 18.19 -32.84
C MET A 66 24.07 16.92 -33.09
N ILE A 67 22.78 17.03 -33.38
CA ILE A 67 22.08 16.04 -34.21
C ILE A 67 21.21 16.80 -35.20
N ARG A 68 21.58 16.69 -36.47
CA ARG A 68 20.74 17.08 -37.61
C ARG A 68 19.54 16.15 -37.68
N LEU A 69 18.33 16.68 -37.59
CA LEU A 69 17.14 15.99 -38.05
C LEU A 69 16.71 16.60 -39.37
N HIS A 70 16.66 15.74 -40.38
CA HIS A 70 16.12 16.00 -41.69
C HIS A 70 14.63 16.37 -41.57
N THR A 71 14.26 17.42 -42.29
CA THR A 71 12.88 17.81 -42.57
C THR A 71 12.27 16.76 -43.49
N GLU A 72 11.02 16.36 -43.22
CA GLU A 72 10.08 15.96 -44.26
C GLU A 72 8.66 16.28 -43.81
N ASP A 73 7.93 16.86 -44.75
CA ASP A 73 6.73 17.65 -44.61
C ASP A 73 5.50 16.84 -44.20
N GLY A 74 4.54 17.48 -43.51
CA GLY A 74 3.28 16.79 -43.25
C GLY A 74 2.25 17.48 -42.36
N THR A 75 1.77 18.64 -42.81
CA THR A 75 0.39 19.12 -42.61
C THR A 75 -0.07 19.72 -41.27
N ALA A 76 -0.66 20.92 -41.44
CA ALA A 76 -1.73 21.55 -40.67
C ALA A 76 -1.38 22.36 -39.40
N VAL A 77 -1.10 23.66 -39.61
CA VAL A 77 -1.53 24.70 -38.65
C VAL A 77 -2.06 25.90 -39.43
N MET A 78 -3.34 26.24 -39.23
CA MET A 78 -3.90 27.55 -39.60
C MET A 78 -3.64 28.55 -38.47
N SER A 79 -3.32 29.78 -38.90
CA SER A 79 -3.09 30.97 -38.08
C SER A 79 -4.37 31.57 -37.48
N ALA A 80 -4.20 32.30 -36.38
CA ALA A 80 -4.74 33.65 -36.15
C ALA A 80 -3.89 34.26 -35.00
N ASP A 81 -3.07 35.28 -35.28
CA ASP A 81 -3.35 36.72 -35.08
C ASP A 81 -3.76 37.08 -33.64
N GLY A 82 -3.20 38.06 -32.93
CA GLY A 82 -2.26 39.13 -33.25
C GLY A 82 -2.34 40.19 -32.13
N THR A 83 -1.35 41.11 -32.09
CA THR A 83 -1.32 42.41 -31.34
C THR A 83 -1.19 42.34 -29.81
N GLY A 84 -0.27 43.00 -29.09
CA GLY A 84 0.70 44.06 -29.40
C GLY A 84 0.46 45.30 -28.53
N THR A 85 1.29 45.55 -27.50
CA THR A 85 1.73 46.84 -26.89
C THR A 85 2.38 46.55 -25.52
N SER A 86 3.68 46.76 -25.28
CA SER A 86 4.45 48.01 -25.16
C SER A 86 4.08 48.85 -23.93
N VAL A 87 4.83 48.71 -22.82
CA VAL A 87 5.26 49.80 -21.92
C VAL A 87 6.58 49.39 -21.22
N LYS A 88 7.56 50.29 -21.24
CA LYS A 88 8.92 50.21 -20.66
C LYS A 88 8.91 50.68 -19.18
N PRO A 89 9.83 50.18 -18.31
CA PRO A 89 9.82 50.46 -16.87
C PRO A 89 10.63 51.71 -16.49
N PRO A 90 10.45 52.28 -15.29
CA PRO A 90 11.45 53.13 -14.67
C PRO A 90 12.36 52.34 -13.73
N GLU A 91 13.66 52.60 -13.91
CA GLU A 91 14.77 52.37 -12.99
C GLU A 91 14.62 53.21 -11.71
N ASN A 92 15.04 52.71 -10.54
CA ASN A 92 16.01 53.43 -9.71
C ASN A 92 16.72 52.54 -8.65
N LEU A 93 17.99 52.29 -8.93
CA LEU A 93 19.22 52.28 -8.12
C LEU A 93 19.17 52.08 -6.57
N THR A 94 19.80 51.04 -5.97
CA THR A 94 21.24 50.85 -5.58
C THR A 94 21.39 51.02 -4.02
N PRO A 95 22.45 50.52 -3.32
CA PRO A 95 22.40 49.36 -2.41
C PRO A 95 23.10 49.60 -1.04
N GLY A 96 23.13 48.58 -0.17
CA GLY A 96 24.34 48.30 0.61
C GLY A 96 24.21 48.04 2.12
N ARG A 97 25.00 47.02 2.55
CA ARG A 97 25.68 46.83 3.84
C ARG A 97 25.07 45.85 4.87
N PRO A 98 25.72 44.69 5.06
CA PRO A 98 26.01 44.07 6.35
C PRO A 98 27.53 44.18 6.68
N PRO A 99 28.08 43.68 7.80
CA PRO A 99 27.53 43.27 9.11
C PRO A 99 28.23 44.03 10.27
N GLU A 100 27.84 43.82 11.55
CA GLU A 100 28.75 43.41 12.65
C GLU A 100 28.09 43.37 14.06
N PRO A 101 28.67 42.59 15.01
CA PRO A 101 28.05 42.12 16.25
C PRO A 101 28.41 42.97 17.49
N SER A 102 27.69 42.76 18.59
CA SER A 102 28.14 43.15 19.93
C SER A 102 27.55 42.22 21.01
N THR A 103 28.43 41.46 21.65
CA THR A 103 28.36 40.98 23.05
C THR A 103 29.31 41.89 23.87
N PRO A 104 29.50 41.77 25.20
CA PRO A 104 28.73 41.13 26.28
C PRO A 104 28.53 42.05 27.52
N GLY A 105 27.76 41.62 28.53
CA GLY A 105 27.80 42.23 29.86
C GLY A 105 26.98 41.48 30.93
N PRO A 106 27.41 41.46 32.21
CA PRO A 106 27.26 40.31 33.11
C PRO A 106 26.42 40.58 34.38
N THR A 107 26.34 39.54 35.23
CA THR A 107 26.22 39.58 36.71
C THR A 107 24.88 39.11 37.28
N GLY A 108 24.96 38.06 38.12
CA GLY A 108 23.83 37.56 38.90
C GLY A 108 24.14 36.30 39.73
N THR A 109 25.19 36.34 40.54
CA THR A 109 25.56 35.39 41.60
C THR A 109 24.50 35.30 42.70
N GLN A 110 24.06 34.10 43.13
CA GLN A 110 23.82 33.65 44.53
C GLN A 110 23.76 32.10 44.53
N SER A 111 24.74 31.38 45.07
CA SER A 111 25.06 31.06 46.48
C SER A 111 24.43 29.75 46.97
N ILE A 112 25.31 28.87 47.44
CA ILE A 112 25.15 27.46 47.79
C ILE A 112 24.67 27.32 49.23
N GLN A 113 23.84 26.32 49.55
CA GLN A 113 23.84 25.75 50.89
C GLN A 113 23.53 24.24 50.86
N ALA A 114 24.50 23.45 51.31
CA ALA A 114 24.43 22.01 51.53
C ALA A 114 24.10 21.73 53.00
N SER A 115 23.35 20.65 53.29
CA SER A 115 23.39 19.92 54.57
C SER A 115 22.59 18.60 54.49
N VAL A 116 23.17 17.54 55.05
CA VAL A 116 22.73 16.13 55.20
C VAL A 116 23.37 15.65 56.52
N PRO A 117 22.93 14.60 57.27
CA PRO A 117 21.62 13.98 57.61
C PRO A 117 21.41 13.96 59.17
N PRO A 118 20.58 13.11 59.88
CA PRO A 118 20.45 11.63 59.85
C PRO A 118 19.00 11.05 59.89
N GLU A 119 18.94 9.72 59.86
CA GLU A 119 17.83 8.76 59.78
C GLU A 119 16.57 8.99 60.65
N THR A 120 15.39 8.68 60.10
CA THR A 120 14.35 7.87 60.76
C THR A 120 13.33 7.32 59.73
N SER A 121 13.25 5.99 59.58
CA SER A 121 12.06 5.26 59.10
C SER A 121 11.04 5.14 60.26
N PRO A 122 9.74 4.80 60.06
CA PRO A 122 9.10 4.25 58.87
C PRO A 122 7.80 4.97 58.46
N SER A 123 7.50 5.04 57.16
CA SER A 123 6.13 5.26 56.73
C SER A 123 5.84 4.47 55.46
N HIS A 124 5.06 3.42 55.63
CA HIS A 124 4.45 2.62 54.58
C HIS A 124 3.65 3.53 53.63
N ARG A 125 4.25 3.89 52.50
CA ARG A 125 3.50 4.34 51.33
C ARG A 125 3.22 3.10 50.47
N PRO A 126 1.95 2.71 50.25
CA PRO A 126 1.68 1.64 49.30
C PRO A 126 2.23 2.07 47.93
N PRO A 127 2.92 1.19 47.19
CA PRO A 127 3.31 1.50 45.83
C PRO A 127 2.05 1.81 45.03
N SER A 128 2.01 3.02 44.49
CA SER A 128 1.02 3.44 43.53
C SER A 128 0.92 2.41 42.41
N SER A 129 -0.33 2.12 42.09
CA SER A 129 -0.84 1.15 41.13
C SER A 129 0.03 0.99 39.87
N PRO A 130 0.15 -0.22 39.31
CA PRO A 130 0.74 -0.40 37.99
C PRO A 130 -0.02 0.45 36.95
N PRO A 131 0.68 0.98 35.92
CA PRO A 131 0.01 1.68 34.83
C PRO A 131 -1.00 0.74 34.15
N PRO A 132 -2.14 1.25 33.67
CA PRO A 132 -3.11 0.42 32.96
C PRO A 132 -2.43 -0.22 31.73
N PRO A 133 -2.66 -1.51 31.44
CA PRO A 133 -2.18 -2.10 30.21
C PRO A 133 -2.79 -1.32 29.03
N SER A 134 -1.94 -0.92 28.09
CA SER A 134 -2.37 -0.29 26.84
C SER A 134 -3.42 -1.17 26.17
N THR A 135 -4.52 -0.54 25.76
CA THR A 135 -5.72 -1.17 25.25
C THR A 135 -5.55 -1.55 23.77
N LEU A 136 -5.43 -2.86 23.50
CA LEU A 136 -5.68 -3.64 22.25
C LEU A 136 -4.67 -3.48 21.07
N PRO A 137 -4.36 -4.57 20.30
CA PRO A 137 -5.33 -5.56 19.81
C PRO A 137 -5.07 -6.99 20.28
N ASP A 138 -6.13 -7.66 20.73
CA ASP A 138 -6.16 -9.12 20.75
C ASP A 138 -7.24 -9.57 19.78
N VAL A 139 -6.82 -9.84 18.54
CA VAL A 139 -7.45 -10.83 17.66
C VAL A 139 -6.32 -11.43 16.82
N ILE A 140 -5.45 -12.24 17.45
CA ILE A 140 -4.56 -13.14 16.72
C ILE A 140 -5.43 -14.28 16.18
N THR A 141 -6.04 -14.04 15.02
CA THR A 141 -6.81 -15.07 14.31
C THR A 141 -6.11 -15.40 13.00
N GLY A 142 -6.12 -16.70 12.68
CA GLY A 142 -5.49 -17.23 11.48
C GLY A 142 -4.11 -17.83 11.75
N PRO A 143 -3.48 -18.38 10.71
CA PRO A 143 -2.16 -18.97 10.80
C PRO A 143 -1.07 -17.89 10.82
N LEU A 144 0.08 -18.23 11.41
CA LEU A 144 1.26 -17.36 11.40
C LEU A 144 1.90 -17.31 10.01
N LEU A 145 2.04 -16.10 9.47
CA LEU A 145 2.89 -15.78 8.33
C LEU A 145 4.19 -15.19 8.86
N ALA A 146 5.26 -15.98 8.79
CA ALA A 146 6.57 -15.57 9.26
C ALA A 146 7.31 -14.75 8.20
N ALA A 147 8.33 -14.01 8.63
CA ALA A 147 9.15 -13.16 7.78
C ALA A 147 9.84 -13.91 6.63
N ASP A 148 10.09 -15.20 6.82
CA ASP A 148 10.79 -16.07 5.89
C ASP A 148 9.86 -17.03 5.16
N GLY A 149 8.57 -17.12 5.51
CA GLY A 149 7.62 -18.00 4.84
C GLY A 149 6.35 -18.35 5.60
N PHE A 150 5.72 -19.45 5.18
CA PHE A 150 4.41 -19.90 5.65
C PHE A 150 4.40 -21.42 5.89
N GLY A 151 4.21 -21.83 7.14
CA GLY A 151 4.39 -23.23 7.52
C GLY A 151 5.81 -23.71 7.24
N LYS A 152 5.96 -24.78 6.46
CA LYS A 152 7.28 -25.24 6.00
C LYS A 152 7.75 -24.59 4.70
N LEU A 153 6.90 -23.85 4.00
CA LEU A 153 7.31 -23.14 2.79
C LEU A 153 8.12 -21.91 3.17
N LYS A 154 9.24 -21.70 2.47
CA LYS A 154 10.16 -20.57 2.68
C LYS A 154 10.43 -19.86 1.36
N LEU A 155 10.56 -18.55 1.41
CA LEU A 155 10.98 -17.78 0.24
C LEU A 155 12.32 -18.32 -0.28
N GLY A 156 12.49 -18.37 -1.60
CA GLY A 156 13.67 -18.93 -2.25
C GLY A 156 13.62 -20.44 -2.50
N MET A 157 12.65 -21.17 -1.92
CA MET A 157 12.55 -22.62 -2.09
C MET A 157 12.27 -22.98 -3.56
N SER A 158 13.01 -23.95 -4.11
CA SER A 158 12.83 -24.34 -5.52
C SER A 158 11.49 -25.04 -5.74
N GLU A 159 10.94 -24.99 -6.96
CA GLU A 159 9.68 -25.68 -7.28
C GLU A 159 9.72 -27.18 -6.94
N ALA A 160 10.85 -27.82 -7.20
CA ALA A 160 11.05 -29.25 -6.90
C ALA A 160 10.99 -29.54 -5.40
N ASP A 161 11.55 -28.66 -4.56
CA ASP A 161 11.53 -28.83 -3.10
C ASP A 161 10.14 -28.53 -2.53
N ILE A 162 9.44 -27.55 -3.12
CA ILE A 162 8.04 -27.27 -2.77
C ILE A 162 7.18 -28.50 -3.07
N ALA A 163 7.30 -29.08 -4.27
CA ALA A 163 6.52 -30.24 -4.70
C ALA A 163 6.77 -31.51 -3.88
N GLN A 164 7.90 -31.61 -3.18
CA GLN A 164 8.17 -32.69 -2.22
C GLN A 164 7.42 -32.50 -0.89
N THR A 165 7.07 -31.26 -0.57
CA THR A 165 6.58 -30.86 0.76
C THR A 165 5.07 -30.59 0.75
N VAL A 166 4.53 -30.12 -0.38
CA VAL A 166 3.12 -29.80 -0.59
C VAL A 166 2.65 -30.28 -1.96
N THR A 167 1.35 -30.49 -2.09
CA THR A 167 0.71 -30.73 -3.37
C THR A 167 0.48 -29.41 -4.07
N LEU A 168 0.98 -29.29 -5.30
CA LEU A 168 0.75 -28.17 -6.19
C LEU A 168 -0.37 -28.49 -7.18
N SER A 169 -1.33 -27.59 -7.33
CA SER A 169 -2.42 -27.66 -8.30
C SER A 169 -2.61 -26.33 -9.02
N ASP A 170 -3.49 -26.33 -10.02
CA ASP A 170 -3.93 -25.14 -10.74
C ASP A 170 -2.75 -24.28 -11.21
N ALA A 171 -1.83 -24.86 -11.97
CA ALA A 171 -0.67 -24.12 -12.46
C ALA A 171 -1.10 -23.06 -13.49
N GLN A 172 -0.86 -21.78 -13.20
CA GLN A 172 -1.02 -20.68 -14.16
C GLN A 172 0.34 -20.05 -14.47
N ALA A 173 0.88 -20.40 -15.63
CA ALA A 173 2.13 -19.84 -16.12
C ALA A 173 1.92 -18.39 -16.62
N GLY A 174 2.76 -17.47 -16.13
CA GLY A 174 2.87 -16.10 -16.58
C GLY A 174 4.26 -15.80 -17.15
N ALA A 175 4.52 -14.52 -17.42
CA ALA A 175 5.83 -14.07 -17.90
C ALA A 175 6.87 -14.10 -16.77
N GLY A 176 7.56 -15.23 -16.62
CA GLY A 176 8.69 -15.43 -15.69
C GLY A 176 8.35 -16.19 -14.42
N CYS A 177 7.07 -16.26 -14.05
CA CYS A 177 6.60 -16.92 -12.83
C CYS A 177 5.38 -17.79 -13.08
N THR A 178 5.22 -18.83 -12.28
CA THR A 178 4.03 -19.68 -12.26
C THR A 178 3.32 -19.53 -10.93
N VAL A 179 2.02 -19.26 -10.99
CA VAL A 179 1.14 -19.29 -9.82
C VAL A 179 0.66 -20.72 -9.64
N TYR A 180 0.67 -21.19 -8.40
CA TYR A 180 0.11 -22.49 -8.01
C TYR A 180 -0.79 -22.34 -6.80
N LYS A 181 -1.77 -23.24 -6.70
CA LYS A 181 -2.42 -23.56 -5.45
C LYS A 181 -1.59 -24.60 -4.70
N ALA A 182 -1.21 -24.30 -3.47
CA ALA A 182 -0.43 -25.17 -2.61
C ALA A 182 -1.28 -25.63 -1.41
N GLN A 183 -1.27 -26.93 -1.15
CA GLN A 183 -1.98 -27.54 -0.03
C GLN A 183 -1.25 -28.79 0.49
N GLY A 184 -1.48 -29.15 1.75
CA GLY A 184 -0.88 -30.33 2.37
C GLY A 184 -0.56 -30.11 3.85
N SER A 185 -0.10 -31.15 4.53
CA SER A 185 0.18 -31.11 5.98
C SER A 185 1.34 -30.20 6.38
N ALA A 186 2.16 -29.78 5.41
CA ALA A 186 3.24 -28.82 5.62
C ALA A 186 2.77 -27.35 5.68
N LEU A 187 1.51 -27.09 5.34
CA LEU A 187 0.87 -25.79 5.41
C LEU A 187 -0.24 -25.78 6.47
N PRO A 188 -0.39 -24.70 7.25
CA PRO A 188 -1.52 -24.57 8.17
C PRO A 188 -2.88 -24.54 7.46
N VAL A 189 -2.93 -23.91 6.29
CA VAL A 189 -4.10 -23.82 5.39
C VAL A 189 -3.61 -23.75 3.94
N PRO A 190 -4.47 -24.01 2.94
CA PRO A 190 -4.13 -23.78 1.54
C PRO A 190 -3.69 -22.33 1.26
N ALA A 191 -2.80 -22.17 0.28
CA ALA A 191 -2.27 -20.87 -0.12
C ALA A 191 -2.07 -20.80 -1.64
N ASN A 192 -2.18 -19.61 -2.21
CA ASN A 192 -1.61 -19.32 -3.52
C ASN A 192 -0.12 -19.03 -3.34
N ILE A 193 0.72 -19.65 -4.16
CA ILE A 193 2.14 -19.39 -4.20
C ILE A 193 2.56 -18.92 -5.59
N VAL A 194 3.59 -18.10 -5.65
CA VAL A 194 4.20 -17.65 -6.91
C VAL A 194 5.64 -18.13 -6.93
N VAL A 195 5.99 -18.88 -7.97
CA VAL A 195 7.31 -19.49 -8.12
C VAL A 195 7.99 -18.92 -9.35
N SER A 196 9.16 -18.30 -9.17
CA SER A 196 10.08 -17.90 -10.22
C SER A 196 10.99 -19.08 -10.58
N LYS A 197 11.29 -19.24 -11.87
CA LYS A 197 12.29 -20.22 -12.31
C LYS A 197 13.71 -19.91 -11.80
N ALA A 198 14.04 -18.63 -11.64
CA ALA A 198 15.37 -18.19 -11.24
C ALA A 198 15.52 -18.10 -9.72
N SER A 199 14.46 -17.71 -9.01
CA SER A 199 14.52 -17.38 -7.58
C SER A 199 13.71 -18.33 -6.70
N GLY A 200 13.02 -19.33 -7.25
CA GLY A 200 12.15 -20.21 -6.47
C GLY A 200 10.89 -19.50 -5.97
N LEU A 201 10.41 -19.87 -4.78
CA LEU A 201 9.22 -19.28 -4.15
C LEU A 201 9.44 -17.79 -3.87
N VAL A 202 8.72 -16.93 -4.58
CA VAL A 202 8.85 -15.47 -4.44
C VAL A 202 7.66 -14.82 -3.75
N ALA A 203 6.49 -15.47 -3.70
CA ALA A 203 5.37 -14.96 -2.92
C ALA A 203 4.48 -16.07 -2.38
N VAL A 204 3.90 -15.83 -1.21
CA VAL A 204 2.91 -16.69 -0.56
C VAL A 204 1.72 -15.86 -0.11
N THR A 205 0.53 -16.27 -0.52
CA THR A 205 -0.75 -15.65 -0.13
C THR A 205 -1.68 -16.74 0.39
N PRO A 206 -1.78 -16.90 1.73
CA PRO A 206 -2.73 -17.82 2.35
C PRO A 206 -4.17 -17.52 1.94
N ASP A 207 -5.01 -18.56 1.83
CA ASP A 207 -6.41 -18.41 1.41
C ASP A 207 -7.30 -17.82 2.52
N VAL A 208 -6.80 -17.80 3.76
CA VAL A 208 -7.39 -17.06 4.89
C VAL A 208 -6.45 -15.95 5.33
N VAL A 209 -6.96 -14.96 6.06
CA VAL A 209 -6.10 -13.90 6.59
C VAL A 209 -5.15 -14.47 7.64
N ALA A 210 -3.87 -14.50 7.31
CA ALA A 210 -2.80 -14.85 8.22
C ALA A 210 -2.39 -13.64 9.06
N HIS A 211 -1.77 -13.89 10.22
CA HIS A 211 -1.21 -12.84 11.05
C HIS A 211 0.32 -12.88 11.03
N THR A 212 0.98 -11.74 11.23
CA THR A 212 2.43 -11.69 11.42
C THR A 212 2.82 -11.97 12.88
N ALA A 213 4.11 -12.05 13.18
CA ALA A 213 4.61 -12.28 14.55
C ALA A 213 4.24 -11.14 15.52
N GLU A 214 4.06 -9.94 14.99
CA GLU A 214 3.67 -8.69 15.64
C GLU A 214 2.15 -8.63 15.88
N GLY A 215 1.40 -9.66 15.47
CA GLY A 215 -0.05 -9.78 15.69
C GLY A 215 -0.90 -9.03 14.67
N ILE A 216 -0.32 -8.49 13.60
CA ILE A 216 -1.08 -7.85 12.52
C ILE A 216 -1.74 -8.93 11.66
N GLY A 217 -3.07 -9.03 11.73
CA GLY A 217 -3.89 -10.01 11.01
C GLY A 217 -5.28 -9.47 10.71
N ALA A 218 -6.29 -10.36 10.62
CA ALA A 218 -7.66 -10.00 10.23
C ALA A 218 -8.22 -8.80 11.01
N GLY A 219 -8.77 -7.82 10.29
CA GLY A 219 -9.41 -6.64 10.88
C GLY A 219 -8.43 -5.59 11.45
N ALA A 220 -7.12 -5.82 11.37
CA ALA A 220 -6.15 -4.82 11.79
C ALA A 220 -6.31 -3.53 10.96
N THR A 221 -6.24 -2.37 11.63
CA THR A 221 -6.35 -1.07 10.95
C THR A 221 -5.02 -0.66 10.36
N LYS A 222 -5.06 0.25 9.39
CA LYS A 222 -3.86 0.89 8.84
C LYS A 222 -2.96 1.48 9.93
N ASP A 223 -3.54 2.14 10.93
CA ASP A 223 -2.77 2.75 12.02
C ASP A 223 -2.07 1.69 12.88
N GLN A 224 -2.69 0.54 13.10
CA GLN A 224 -2.06 -0.60 13.78
C GLN A 224 -0.90 -1.16 12.96
N ILE A 225 -1.04 -1.26 11.63
CA ILE A 225 0.06 -1.69 10.75
C ILE A 225 1.22 -0.70 10.84
N LEU A 226 0.97 0.61 10.76
CA LEU A 226 2.01 1.64 10.84
C LEU A 226 2.67 1.71 12.22
N ALA A 227 1.93 1.40 13.29
CA ALA A 227 2.47 1.30 14.64
C ALA A 227 3.41 0.09 14.81
N ALA A 228 3.03 -1.07 14.25
CA ALA A 228 3.86 -2.28 14.29
C ALA A 228 5.05 -2.20 13.30
N TYR A 229 4.85 -1.53 12.17
CA TYR A 229 5.83 -1.40 11.09
C TYR A 229 6.00 0.07 10.68
N PRO A 230 6.84 0.84 11.41
CA PRO A 230 7.03 2.27 11.14
C PRO A 230 7.60 2.58 9.74
N ALA A 231 8.25 1.61 9.10
CA ALA A 231 8.78 1.73 7.75
C ALA A 231 7.80 1.28 6.65
N ALA A 232 6.55 0.93 7.01
CA ALA A 232 5.55 0.53 6.05
C ALA A 232 5.10 1.69 5.16
N LYS A 233 4.73 1.36 3.92
CA LYS A 233 4.34 2.31 2.88
C LYS A 233 2.95 1.97 2.38
N GLU A 234 2.20 2.99 2.02
CA GLU A 234 0.90 2.81 1.37
C GLU A 234 1.05 2.62 -0.12
N GLU A 235 0.35 1.62 -0.64
CA GLU A 235 0.18 1.36 -2.06
C GLU A 235 -1.32 1.28 -2.36
N SER A 236 -1.73 1.36 -3.63
CA SER A 236 -3.14 1.44 -4.03
C SER A 236 -4.00 0.30 -3.47
N GLY A 237 -4.65 0.52 -2.33
CA GLY A 237 -5.50 -0.47 -1.64
C GLY A 237 -4.76 -1.43 -0.69
N SER A 238 -3.46 -1.20 -0.45
CA SER A 238 -2.62 -2.06 0.39
C SER A 238 -1.64 -1.25 1.23
N VAL A 239 -1.14 -1.85 2.32
CA VAL A 239 0.03 -1.37 3.06
C VAL A 239 1.13 -2.41 2.93
N VAL A 240 2.32 -1.97 2.53
CA VAL A 240 3.50 -2.82 2.34
C VAL A 240 4.49 -2.53 3.46
N ALA A 241 4.85 -3.55 4.22
CA ALA A 241 5.78 -3.44 5.34
C ALA A 241 7.01 -4.33 5.10
N PRO A 242 8.22 -3.91 5.54
CA PRO A 242 9.37 -4.79 5.49
C PRO A 242 9.16 -6.00 6.43
N ALA A 243 9.34 -7.21 5.89
CA ALA A 243 9.38 -8.45 6.66
C ALA A 243 10.84 -8.87 6.97
N GLY A 244 11.81 -8.23 6.34
CA GLY A 244 13.25 -8.46 6.53
C GLY A 244 14.04 -7.77 5.43
N ALA A 245 15.31 -8.16 5.26
CA ALA A 245 16.17 -7.57 4.21
C ALA A 245 15.76 -7.98 2.78
N ALA A 246 15.12 -9.14 2.62
CA ALA A 246 14.81 -9.74 1.33
C ALA A 246 13.31 -9.99 1.11
N ALA A 247 12.46 -9.56 2.05
CA ALA A 247 11.03 -9.86 2.04
C ALA A 247 10.19 -8.70 2.56
N GLU A 248 8.96 -8.62 2.09
CA GLU A 248 7.95 -7.65 2.47
C GLU A 248 6.61 -8.34 2.73
N TYR A 249 5.90 -7.86 3.74
CA TYR A 249 4.49 -8.17 3.94
C TYR A 249 3.65 -7.20 3.12
N ARG A 250 2.61 -7.70 2.45
CA ARG A 250 1.57 -6.87 1.84
C ARG A 250 0.24 -7.18 2.50
N PHE A 251 -0.33 -6.15 3.12
CA PHE A 251 -1.63 -6.17 3.75
C PHE A 251 -2.63 -5.52 2.80
N ARG A 252 -3.65 -6.25 2.35
CA ARG A 252 -4.77 -5.68 1.61
C ARG A 252 -5.81 -5.21 2.60
N LEU A 253 -6.25 -3.96 2.49
CA LEU A 253 -7.25 -3.37 3.39
C LEU A 253 -8.57 -3.12 2.67
N ASP A 254 -9.65 -3.28 3.41
CA ASP A 254 -10.97 -2.75 3.04
C ASP A 254 -11.53 -1.84 4.15
N GLU A 255 -12.85 -1.63 4.17
CA GLU A 255 -13.52 -0.77 5.16
C GLU A 255 -13.49 -1.36 6.59
N THR A 256 -13.21 -2.66 6.72
CA THR A 256 -13.16 -3.41 7.98
C THR A 256 -11.75 -3.65 8.52
N GLY A 257 -10.71 -3.33 7.74
CA GLY A 257 -9.30 -3.53 8.09
C GLY A 257 -8.59 -4.49 7.14
N VAL A 258 -7.57 -5.18 7.63
CA VAL A 258 -6.84 -6.19 6.83
C VAL A 258 -7.76 -7.36 6.48
N VAL A 259 -7.89 -7.62 5.18
CA VAL A 259 -8.66 -8.73 4.60
C VAL A 259 -7.81 -9.74 3.84
N GLN A 260 -6.52 -9.47 3.68
CA GLN A 260 -5.56 -10.40 3.11
C GLN A 260 -4.16 -10.02 3.56
N THR A 261 -3.37 -11.01 3.95
CA THR A 261 -1.96 -10.84 4.29
C THR A 261 -1.16 -11.74 3.35
N SER A 262 -0.12 -11.20 2.74
CA SER A 262 0.78 -11.95 1.87
C SER A 262 2.23 -11.60 2.18
N LEU A 263 3.13 -12.53 1.87
CA LEU A 263 4.57 -12.36 1.99
C LEU A 263 5.17 -12.45 0.58
N ALA A 264 6.00 -11.50 0.21
CA ALA A 264 6.69 -11.47 -1.07
C ALA A 264 8.18 -11.20 -0.89
N SER A 265 9.01 -11.73 -1.80
CA SER A 265 10.40 -11.33 -1.91
C SER A 265 10.50 -9.97 -2.58
N VAL A 266 11.42 -9.14 -2.08
CA VAL A 266 11.72 -7.82 -2.66
C VAL A 266 12.37 -7.96 -4.05
N THR A 267 13.02 -9.10 -4.31
CA THR A 267 13.64 -9.43 -5.59
C THR A 267 12.83 -10.53 -6.28
N GLN A 268 12.06 -10.17 -7.31
CA GLN A 268 11.32 -11.13 -8.12
C GLN A 268 11.34 -10.73 -9.60
N ASP A 269 11.50 -11.74 -10.46
CA ASP A 269 11.51 -11.58 -11.92
C ASP A 269 10.11 -11.73 -12.55
N CYS A 270 9.06 -11.71 -11.74
CA CYS A 270 7.69 -11.80 -12.22
C CYS A 270 7.30 -10.48 -12.89
N ALA A 271 6.95 -10.51 -14.18
CA ALA A 271 6.32 -9.36 -14.82
C ALA A 271 4.90 -9.19 -14.27
N GLY A 272 4.63 -8.02 -13.65
CA GLY A 272 3.31 -7.61 -13.17
C GLY A 272 2.43 -6.99 -14.23
#